data_AF-A0A4R0JT95-F1
#
_entry.id   AF-A0A4R0JT95-F1
#
_cell.length_a   1.000
_cell.length_b   1.000
_cell.length_c   1.000
_cell.angle_alpha   90.00
_cell.angle_beta   90.00
_cell.angle_gamma   90.00
#
_symmetry.space_group_name_H-M   'P 1'
#
loop_
_entity.id
_entity.type
_entity.pdbx_description
1 polymer ?
#
loop_
_entity_poly.entity_id
_entity_poly.type
_entity_poly.pdbx_seq_one_letter_code
_entity_poly.pdbx_strand_id
1 'polypeptide(L)'
;MHARHLGWAQRATHPRHHTFTAEQVIVAAHAYGSAKLLLHMQHKGRLPGVSAELGQRARTNSEQLLAITRTHEEWTRDPDKIRLTPGSVSITSGVWPDLVTSIEPVYWGVGNDLFAFLVTYHQHGEQKHPTTGWVKALVGNGSAAMATVWGLRCGSPQTGISWTRPSTSWY
;
A
#
# COMPACT_ATOMS: atom_id res chain seq x y z
N MET A 1 -25.90 22.25 1.18
CA MET A 1 -24.73 22.93 1.79
C MET A 1 -23.47 22.52 1.03
N HIS A 2 -22.64 23.48 0.62
CA HIS A 2 -21.38 23.19 -0.08
C HIS A 2 -20.27 22.88 0.94
N ALA A 3 -20.04 21.60 1.22
CA ALA A 3 -18.88 21.16 2.00
C ALA A 3 -17.66 21.11 1.07
N ARG A 4 -16.80 22.13 1.14
CA ARG A 4 -15.49 22.08 0.47
C ARG A 4 -14.62 21.07 1.20
N HIS A 5 -14.12 20.06 0.47
CA HIS A 5 -13.16 19.11 1.01
C HIS A 5 -11.84 19.82 1.29
N LEU A 6 -11.53 20.06 2.57
CA LEU A 6 -10.28 20.67 3.00
C LEU A 6 -9.08 19.78 2.63
N GLY A 7 -8.01 20.41 2.14
CA GLY A 7 -6.75 19.75 1.84
C GLY A 7 -6.10 19.17 3.10
N TRP A 8 -5.13 18.28 2.91
CA TRP A 8 -4.50 17.50 3.98
C TRP A 8 -3.69 18.40 4.92
N ALA A 9 -3.10 19.47 4.38
CA ALA A 9 -2.42 20.52 5.15
C ALA A 9 -3.37 21.36 6.02
N GLN A 10 -4.58 21.66 5.53
CA GLN A 10 -5.57 22.45 6.29
C GLN A 10 -6.17 21.68 7.48
N ARG A 11 -6.12 20.35 7.46
CA ARG A 11 -6.50 19.51 8.61
C ARG A 11 -5.49 19.57 9.77
N ALA A 12 -4.23 19.90 9.49
CA ALA A 12 -3.18 19.99 10.51
C ALA A 12 -3.27 21.29 11.34
N THR A 13 -3.83 22.35 10.76
CA THR A 13 -3.98 23.65 11.41
C THR A 13 -5.41 23.80 11.92
N HIS A 14 -5.68 23.32 13.14
CA HIS A 14 -6.95 23.45 13.88
C HIS A 14 -8.21 23.05 13.07
N PRO A 15 -8.62 21.77 13.10
CA PRO A 15 -9.87 21.38 12.45
C PRO A 15 -11.01 22.16 13.10
N ARG A 16 -11.71 23.00 12.31
CA ARG A 16 -12.98 23.57 12.76
C ARG A 16 -13.98 22.42 12.88
N HIS A 17 -14.40 22.14 14.11
CA HIS A 17 -15.47 21.17 14.35
C HIS A 17 -16.80 21.81 13.94
N HIS A 18 -17.35 21.34 12.83
CA HIS A 18 -18.69 21.72 12.38
C HIS A 18 -19.66 20.57 12.68
N THR A 19 -20.77 20.89 13.33
CA THR A 19 -21.87 19.96 13.53
C THR A 19 -22.91 20.17 12.44
N PHE A 20 -23.25 19.11 11.73
CA PHE A 20 -24.33 19.09 10.75
C PHE A 20 -25.44 18.18 11.27
N THR A 21 -26.69 18.59 11.08
CA THR A 21 -27.89 17.79 11.36
C THR A 21 -28.59 17.46 10.06
N ALA A 22 -29.05 16.22 9.92
CA ALA A 22 -29.76 15.74 8.75
C ALA A 22 -30.69 14.59 9.18
N GLU A 23 -31.78 14.38 8.44
CA GLU A 23 -32.69 13.25 8.68
C GLU A 23 -32.05 11.91 8.28
N GLN A 24 -31.18 11.91 7.26
CA GLN A 24 -30.49 10.73 6.76
C GLN A 24 -29.01 11.02 6.55
N VAL A 25 -28.17 10.03 6.81
CA VAL A 25 -26.71 10.12 6.66
C VAL A 25 -26.20 8.90 5.89
N ILE A 26 -25.46 9.15 4.81
CA ILE A 26 -24.76 8.11 4.04
C ILE A 26 -23.28 8.14 4.42
N VAL A 27 -22.74 7.02 4.90
CA VAL A 27 -21.31 6.89 5.26
C VAL A 27 -20.56 6.29 4.07
N ALA A 28 -19.69 7.08 3.44
CA ALA A 28 -18.91 6.69 2.26
C ALA A 28 -17.41 6.99 2.42
N ALA A 29 -16.84 6.70 3.59
CA ALA A 29 -15.45 7.01 3.93
C ALA A 29 -14.53 5.81 3.67
N HIS A 30 -14.60 5.19 2.49
CA HIS A 30 -13.91 3.93 2.12
C HIS A 30 -14.16 2.77 3.11
N ALA A 31 -13.65 1.56 2.83
CA ALA A 31 -13.91 0.37 3.66
C ALA A 31 -13.43 0.56 5.12
N TYR A 32 -12.14 0.91 5.28
CA TYR A 32 -11.56 1.14 6.61
C TYR A 32 -12.17 2.33 7.36
N GLY A 33 -12.41 3.47 6.70
CA GLY A 33 -12.86 4.69 7.37
C GLY A 33 -14.33 4.59 7.79
N SER A 34 -15.18 3.98 6.97
CA SER A 34 -16.58 3.71 7.33
C SER A 34 -16.67 2.72 8.50
N ALA A 35 -15.93 1.61 8.45
CA ALA A 35 -15.88 0.64 9.54
C ALA A 35 -15.36 1.28 10.84
N LYS A 36 -14.27 2.04 10.78
CA LYS A 36 -13.69 2.75 11.92
C LYS A 36 -14.67 3.73 12.55
N LEU A 37 -15.37 4.53 11.74
CA LEU A 37 -16.34 5.51 12.22
C LEU A 37 -17.51 4.82 12.94
N LEU A 38 -18.11 3.80 12.31
CA LEU A 38 -19.27 3.11 12.86
C LEU A 38 -18.93 2.34 14.14
N LEU A 39 -17.79 1.63 14.17
CA LEU A 39 -17.29 0.96 15.37
C LEU A 39 -17.05 1.96 16.50
N HIS A 40 -16.44 3.12 16.20
CA HIS A 40 -16.24 4.16 17.20
C HIS A 40 -17.56 4.67 17.78
N MET A 41 -18.57 4.91 16.94
CA MET A 41 -19.89 5.38 17.39
C MET A 41 -20.65 4.32 18.19
N GLN A 42 -20.54 3.05 17.82
CA GLN A 42 -21.10 1.92 18.57
C GLN A 42 -20.45 1.82 19.96
N HIS A 43 -19.11 1.84 20.04
CA HIS A 43 -18.37 1.81 21.31
C HIS A 43 -18.65 3.02 22.21
N LYS A 44 -18.95 4.18 21.62
CA LYS A 44 -19.36 5.40 22.34
C LYS A 44 -20.85 5.41 22.72
N GLY A 45 -21.62 4.37 22.37
CA GLY A 45 -23.06 4.29 22.63
C GLY A 45 -23.91 5.29 21.85
N ARG A 46 -23.36 5.91 20.79
CA ARG A 46 -24.06 6.94 19.99
C ARG A 46 -24.94 6.33 18.90
N LEU A 47 -24.67 5.10 18.50
CA LEU A 47 -25.47 4.33 17.54
C LEU A 47 -25.81 2.95 18.13
N PRO A 48 -26.72 2.87 19.12
CA PRO A 48 -27.02 1.63 19.83
C PRO A 48 -27.72 0.57 18.96
N GLY A 49 -28.34 0.96 17.84
CA GLY A 49 -29.00 0.04 16.90
C GLY A 49 -28.07 -0.66 15.90
N VAL A 50 -26.76 -0.41 15.97
CA VAL A 50 -25.78 -1.04 15.07
C VAL A 50 -25.53 -2.48 15.50
N SER A 51 -25.63 -3.41 14.54
CA SER A 51 -25.43 -4.85 14.76
C SER A 51 -24.07 -5.18 15.40
N ALA A 52 -24.05 -6.21 16.25
CA ALA A 52 -22.82 -6.78 16.82
C ALA A 52 -21.90 -7.44 15.77
N GLU A 53 -22.43 -7.72 14.57
CA GLU A 53 -21.66 -8.25 13.44
C GLU A 53 -20.71 -7.22 12.79
N LEU A 54 -20.83 -5.94 13.15
CA LEU A 54 -19.98 -4.89 12.59
C LEU A 54 -18.50 -5.20 12.86
N GLY A 55 -17.72 -5.38 11.78
CA GLY A 55 -16.28 -5.62 11.84
C GLY A 55 -15.87 -7.09 12.00
N GLN A 56 -16.79 -8.03 12.27
CA GLN A 56 -16.45 -9.45 12.49
C GLN A 56 -15.83 -10.13 11.27
N ARG A 57 -16.20 -9.69 10.06
CA ARG A 57 -15.72 -10.25 8.78
C ARG A 57 -14.76 -9.32 8.05
N ALA A 58 -14.10 -8.41 8.77
CA ALA A 58 -13.08 -7.56 8.16
C ALA A 58 -11.91 -8.43 7.67
N ARG A 59 -11.68 -8.41 6.35
CA ARG A 59 -10.52 -9.03 5.71
C ARG A 59 -9.66 -7.93 5.10
N THR A 60 -8.34 -8.05 5.25
CA THR A 60 -7.44 -7.45 4.27
C THR A 60 -7.52 -8.33 3.02
N ASN A 61 -7.29 -7.79 1.82
CA ASN A 61 -7.48 -8.52 0.55
C ASN A 61 -6.52 -9.73 0.36
N SER A 62 -5.88 -10.22 1.44
CA SER A 62 -4.88 -11.29 1.46
C SER A 62 -3.83 -11.19 0.35
N GLU A 63 -3.62 -10.00 -0.22
CA GLU A 63 -2.65 -9.78 -1.27
C GLU A 63 -1.27 -9.69 -0.62
N GLN A 64 -0.34 -10.42 -1.17
CA GLN A 64 1.06 -10.32 -0.82
C GLN A 64 1.83 -9.69 -1.97
N LEU A 65 2.64 -8.72 -1.62
CA LEU A 65 3.57 -8.06 -2.51
C LEU A 65 4.92 -8.74 -2.44
N LEU A 66 5.34 -9.38 -3.52
CA LEU A 66 6.69 -9.91 -3.66
C LEU A 66 7.47 -9.00 -4.61
N ALA A 67 8.55 -8.40 -4.13
CA ALA A 67 9.47 -7.67 -5.00
C ALA A 67 10.68 -8.54 -5.36
N ILE A 68 11.00 -8.50 -6.64
CA ILE A 68 12.19 -9.05 -7.26
C ILE A 68 12.95 -7.85 -7.84
N THR A 69 14.09 -7.53 -7.25
CA THR A 69 14.96 -6.43 -7.70
C THR A 69 16.10 -6.98 -8.55
N ARG A 70 16.37 -6.36 -9.69
CA ARG A 70 17.60 -6.57 -10.47
C ARG A 70 18.35 -5.25 -10.61
N THR A 71 19.67 -5.28 -10.49
CA THR A 71 20.47 -4.07 -10.71
C THR A 71 20.40 -3.64 -12.18
N HIS A 72 20.62 -2.35 -12.44
CA HIS A 72 20.64 -1.82 -13.81
C HIS A 72 21.71 -2.49 -14.67
N GLU A 73 22.86 -2.82 -14.06
CA GLU A 73 23.98 -3.48 -14.71
C GLU A 73 23.63 -4.92 -15.15
N GLU A 74 23.01 -5.70 -14.27
CA GLU A 74 22.52 -7.05 -14.57
C GLU A 74 21.46 -7.02 -15.67
N TRP A 75 20.50 -6.09 -15.58
CA TRP A 75 19.46 -5.94 -16.60
C TRP A 75 20.03 -5.53 -17.96
N THR A 76 21.03 -4.64 -17.99
CA THR A 76 21.60 -4.15 -19.26
C THR A 76 22.32 -5.26 -20.02
N ARG A 77 22.95 -6.21 -19.29
CA ARG A 77 23.65 -7.37 -19.85
C ARG A 77 22.74 -8.50 -20.32
N ASP A 78 21.48 -8.51 -19.88
CA ASP A 78 20.51 -9.55 -20.26
C ASP A 78 20.13 -9.39 -21.76
N PRO A 79 20.41 -10.38 -22.62
CA PRO A 79 20.05 -10.33 -24.04
C PRO A 79 18.53 -10.38 -24.26
N ASP A 80 17.78 -10.99 -23.33
CA ASP A 80 16.32 -11.20 -23.39
C ASP A 80 15.56 -10.17 -22.54
N LYS A 81 16.20 -9.03 -22.25
CA LYS A 81 15.64 -8.02 -21.36
C LYS A 81 14.31 -7.44 -21.86
N ILE A 82 13.36 -7.36 -20.94
CA ILE A 82 12.07 -6.71 -21.18
C ILE A 82 12.27 -5.21 -21.37
N ARG A 83 11.76 -4.65 -22.47
CA ARG A 83 11.82 -3.21 -22.74
C ARG A 83 10.75 -2.47 -21.95
N LEU A 84 11.17 -1.69 -20.96
CA LEU A 84 10.30 -0.85 -20.14
C LEU A 84 10.58 0.62 -20.45
N THR A 85 9.53 1.41 -20.65
CA THR A 85 9.65 2.86 -20.82
C THR A 85 10.12 3.47 -19.48
N PRO A 86 11.17 4.32 -19.46
CA PRO A 86 11.59 5.01 -18.25
C PRO A 86 10.42 5.77 -17.59
N GLY A 87 10.33 5.70 -16.26
CA GLY A 87 9.24 6.31 -15.48
C GLY A 87 7.88 5.62 -15.58
N SER A 88 7.73 4.57 -16.40
CA SER A 88 6.46 3.87 -16.54
C SER A 88 6.21 2.82 -15.45
N VAL A 89 4.94 2.48 -15.28
CA VAL A 89 4.47 1.32 -14.52
C VAL A 89 3.69 0.45 -15.50
N SER A 90 4.01 -0.83 -15.57
CA SER A 90 3.33 -1.78 -16.45
C SER A 90 2.80 -2.95 -15.66
N ILE A 91 1.47 -3.14 -15.70
CA ILE A 91 0.81 -4.34 -15.16
C ILE A 91 0.58 -5.28 -16.34
N THR A 92 1.10 -6.50 -16.26
CA THR A 92 0.97 -7.50 -17.33
C THR A 92 -0.22 -8.43 -17.09
N SER A 93 -0.27 -9.56 -17.80
CA SER A 93 -1.28 -10.58 -17.60
C SER A 93 -1.15 -11.24 -16.22
N GLY A 94 -2.28 -11.48 -15.57
CA GLY A 94 -2.34 -12.35 -14.41
C GLY A 94 -2.03 -13.81 -14.77
N VAL A 95 -1.39 -14.53 -13.86
CA VAL A 95 -1.10 -15.96 -13.94
C VAL A 95 -1.83 -16.65 -12.79
N TRP A 96 -2.61 -17.68 -13.07
CA TRP A 96 -3.31 -18.48 -12.06
C TRP A 96 -2.67 -19.88 -11.97
N PRO A 97 -1.70 -20.08 -11.06
CA PRO A 97 -1.08 -21.40 -10.91
C PRO A 97 -2.05 -22.45 -10.34
N ASP A 98 -3.08 -22.02 -9.61
CA ASP A 98 -4.13 -22.88 -9.06
C ASP A 98 -5.46 -22.11 -8.94
N LEU A 99 -6.53 -22.79 -8.49
CA LEU A 99 -7.88 -22.22 -8.38
C LEU A 99 -8.01 -21.09 -7.36
N VAL A 100 -7.12 -21.06 -6.38
CA VAL A 100 -7.14 -20.16 -5.23
C VAL A 100 -5.91 -19.27 -5.20
N THR A 101 -5.14 -19.14 -6.29
CA THR A 101 -3.97 -18.24 -6.38
C THR A 101 -3.95 -17.52 -7.72
N SER A 102 -3.77 -16.21 -7.69
CA SER A 102 -3.47 -15.38 -8.85
C SER A 102 -2.19 -14.59 -8.61
N ILE A 103 -1.41 -14.38 -9.67
CA ILE A 103 -0.15 -13.65 -9.64
C ILE A 103 -0.20 -12.59 -10.72
N GLU A 104 -0.08 -11.32 -10.37
CA GLU A 104 -0.04 -10.20 -11.32
C GLU A 104 1.36 -9.56 -11.30
N PRO A 105 2.18 -9.77 -12.35
CA PRO A 105 3.48 -9.14 -12.47
C PRO A 105 3.32 -7.66 -12.84
N VAL A 106 3.93 -6.80 -12.03
CA VAL A 106 4.01 -5.35 -12.21
C VAL A 106 5.47 -4.96 -12.36
N TYR A 107 5.81 -4.40 -13.51
CA TYR A 107 7.15 -3.93 -13.81
C TYR A 107 7.25 -2.42 -13.61
N TRP A 108 8.30 -2.00 -12.93
CA TRP A 108 8.61 -0.60 -12.71
C TRP A 108 9.79 -0.21 -13.60
N GLY A 109 9.55 0.75 -14.51
CA GLY A 109 10.59 1.31 -15.37
C GLY A 109 11.60 2.13 -14.57
N VAL A 110 12.79 2.34 -15.14
CA VAL A 110 13.88 3.10 -14.53
C VAL A 110 13.38 4.49 -14.10
N GLY A 111 13.72 4.91 -12.88
CA GLY A 111 13.36 6.23 -12.32
C GLY A 111 12.06 6.23 -11.49
N ASN A 112 11.45 5.06 -11.27
CA ASN A 112 10.25 4.93 -10.43
C ASN A 112 10.59 4.28 -9.07
N ASP A 113 11.43 4.97 -8.31
CA ASP A 113 12.12 4.43 -7.13
C ASP A 113 11.33 4.54 -5.82
N LEU A 114 10.13 5.14 -5.85
CA LEU A 114 9.28 5.23 -4.67
C LEU A 114 8.93 3.83 -4.13
N PHE A 115 8.66 2.87 -5.03
CA PHE A 115 8.39 1.49 -4.65
C PHE A 115 9.64 0.75 -4.17
N ALA A 116 10.81 1.00 -4.78
CA ALA A 116 12.07 0.44 -4.30
C ALA A 116 12.34 0.86 -2.84
N PHE A 117 12.02 2.10 -2.48
CA PHE A 117 12.10 2.59 -1.10
C PHE A 117 11.05 1.98 -0.15
N LEU A 118 9.84 1.69 -0.64
CA LEU A 118 8.80 1.07 0.17
C LEU A 118 9.05 -0.41 0.45
N VAL A 119 9.69 -1.13 -0.48
CA VAL A 119 9.88 -2.59 -0.39
C VAL A 119 11.26 -3.00 0.13
N THR A 120 12.14 -2.05 0.40
CA THR A 120 13.57 -2.30 0.72
C THR A 120 13.80 -3.06 2.02
N TYR A 121 12.84 -3.09 2.96
CA TYR A 121 13.09 -3.79 4.22
C TYR A 121 11.82 -4.24 4.96
N HIS A 122 11.14 -5.27 4.43
CA HIS A 122 10.07 -5.97 5.14
C HIS A 122 10.35 -7.46 5.39
N GLN A 123 11.54 -7.96 5.07
CA GLN A 123 11.79 -9.40 5.10
C GLN A 123 12.13 -9.98 6.48
N HIS A 124 12.66 -9.18 7.42
CA HIS A 124 13.07 -9.68 8.75
C HIS A 124 12.86 -8.63 9.86
N GLY A 125 11.94 -8.87 10.79
CA GLY A 125 11.72 -8.05 12.00
C GLY A 125 10.45 -8.40 12.79
N GLU A 126 10.44 -8.14 14.11
CA GLU A 126 9.24 -8.28 14.95
C GLU A 126 8.14 -7.31 14.49
N GLN A 127 6.97 -7.83 14.10
CA GLN A 127 5.86 -7.05 13.52
C GLN A 127 5.15 -6.10 14.51
N LYS A 128 5.59 -5.99 15.77
CA LYS A 128 4.91 -5.14 16.78
C LYS A 128 5.05 -3.64 16.51
N HIS A 129 6.18 -3.20 15.94
CA HIS A 129 6.43 -1.80 15.59
C HIS A 129 7.08 -1.68 14.21
N PRO A 130 6.30 -1.91 13.13
CA PRO A 130 6.84 -2.05 11.78
C PRO A 130 7.55 -0.78 11.28
N THR A 131 7.09 0.41 11.67
CA THR A 131 7.74 1.69 11.33
C THR A 131 9.04 1.89 12.10
N THR A 132 9.06 1.57 13.40
CA THR A 132 10.26 1.70 14.23
C THR A 132 11.35 0.71 13.83
N GLY A 133 10.96 -0.54 13.53
CA GLY A 133 11.87 -1.57 13.03
C GLY A 133 12.47 -1.18 11.67
N TRP A 134 11.65 -0.65 10.77
CA TRP A 134 12.08 -0.15 9.47
C TRP A 134 13.05 1.04 9.59
N VAL A 135 12.76 2.05 10.42
CA VAL A 135 13.68 3.18 10.69
C VAL A 135 15.00 2.68 11.28
N LYS A 136 14.94 1.78 12.27
CA LYS A 136 16.15 1.21 12.90
C LYS A 136 17.00 0.44 11.90
N ALA A 137 16.37 -0.32 10.99
CA ALA A 137 17.06 -1.02 9.91
C ALA A 137 17.70 -0.04 8.91
N LEU A 138 17.02 1.05 8.58
CA LEU A 138 17.53 2.08 7.68
C LEU A 138 18.76 2.81 8.26
N VAL A 139 18.74 3.08 9.56
CA VAL A 139 19.86 3.69 10.29
C VAL A 139 21.01 2.69 10.52
N GLY A 140 20.68 1.43 10.83
CA GLY A 140 21.66 0.36 11.09
C GLY A 140 22.38 -0.13 9.83
N ASN A 141 21.71 -0.10 8.66
CA ASN A 141 22.26 -0.44 7.35
C ASN A 141 22.53 0.82 6.52
N GLY A 142 23.33 1.74 7.05
CA GLY A 142 23.65 3.01 6.38
C GLY A 142 24.19 2.85 4.96
N SER A 143 24.91 1.76 4.66
CA SER A 143 25.37 1.45 3.29
C SER A 143 24.25 1.00 2.35
N ALA A 144 23.23 0.27 2.84
CA ALA A 144 22.07 -0.14 2.04
C ALA A 144 21.10 1.03 1.81
N ALA A 145 20.92 1.89 2.82
CA ALA A 145 20.19 3.14 2.68
C ALA A 145 20.89 4.07 1.66
N MET A 146 22.21 4.20 1.73
CA MET A 146 23.01 4.96 0.77
C MET A 146 23.00 4.32 -0.62
N ALA A 147 23.04 3.00 -0.76
CA ALA A 147 22.90 2.31 -2.05
C ALA A 147 21.49 2.48 -2.66
N THR A 148 20.45 2.53 -1.83
CA THR A 148 19.07 2.84 -2.26
C THR A 148 18.97 4.29 -2.75
N VAL A 149 19.51 5.24 -1.96
CA VAL A 149 19.57 6.68 -2.30
C VAL A 149 20.48 6.97 -3.50
N TRP A 150 21.52 6.18 -3.70
CA TRP A 150 22.42 6.27 -4.85
C TRP A 150 21.81 5.62 -6.10
N GLY A 151 21.13 4.48 -5.96
CA GLY A 151 20.34 3.85 -7.03
C GLY A 151 19.21 4.75 -7.54
N LEU A 152 18.55 5.48 -6.63
CA LEU A 152 17.62 6.59 -6.89
C LEU A 152 18.20 7.71 -7.76
N ARG A 153 19.53 7.89 -7.79
CA ARG A 153 20.21 9.03 -8.44
C ARG A 153 21.00 8.65 -9.70
N CYS A 154 21.48 7.41 -9.81
CA CYS A 154 22.40 6.99 -10.88
C CYS A 154 21.78 6.05 -11.93
N GLY A 155 20.50 5.72 -11.83
CA GLY A 155 19.85 4.74 -12.70
C GLY A 155 19.34 3.57 -11.89
N SER A 156 18.06 3.66 -11.58
CA SER A 156 17.28 2.73 -10.76
C SER A 156 17.47 1.25 -11.14
N PRO A 157 17.65 0.35 -10.14
CA PRO A 157 17.41 -1.09 -10.31
C PRO A 157 15.99 -1.31 -10.82
N GLN A 158 15.83 -2.10 -11.89
CA GLN A 158 14.49 -2.49 -12.31
C GLN A 158 13.88 -3.39 -11.25
N THR A 159 12.74 -2.97 -10.72
CA THR A 159 12.01 -3.72 -9.70
C THR A 159 10.81 -4.36 -10.37
N GLY A 160 10.82 -5.68 -10.49
CA GLY A 160 9.62 -6.45 -10.78
C GLY A 160 8.90 -6.73 -9.48
N ILE A 161 7.66 -6.28 -9.33
CA ILE A 161 6.83 -6.59 -8.17
C ILE A 161 5.71 -7.49 -8.64
N SER A 162 5.65 -8.72 -8.16
CA SER A 162 4.50 -9.58 -8.39
C SER A 162 3.53 -9.47 -7.22
N TRP A 163 2.28 -9.19 -7.51
CA TRP A 163 1.19 -9.33 -6.55
C TRP A 163 0.75 -10.78 -6.56
N THR A 164 0.79 -11.45 -5.43
CA THR A 164 0.16 -12.76 -5.27
C THR A 164 -1.13 -12.57 -4.48
N ARG A 165 -2.28 -12.84 -5.09
CA ARG A 165 -3.56 -12.89 -4.38
C ARG A 165 -3.95 -14.36 -4.22
N PRO A 166 -4.34 -14.83 -3.04
CA PRO A 166 -5.19 -15.99 -3.00
C PRO A 166 -6.56 -15.59 -3.59
N SER A 167 -7.06 -16.34 -4.57
CA SER A 167 -8.45 -16.28 -5.02
C SER A 167 -9.32 -16.69 -3.84
N THR A 168 -9.74 -15.69 -3.05
CA THR A 168 -10.91 -15.82 -2.21
C THR A 168 -12.12 -15.76 -3.12
N SER A 169 -12.79 -16.90 -3.26
CA SER A 169 -14.11 -17.01 -3.84
C SER A 169 -14.98 -15.82 -3.41
N TRP A 170 -15.49 -15.06 -4.38
CA TRP A 170 -16.60 -14.15 -4.16
C TRP A 170 -17.87 -14.98 -3.93
N TYR A 171 -17.98 -15.63 -2.77
CA TYR A 171 -19.20 -16.30 -2.30
C TYR A 171 -19.38 -16.08 -0.80
#